data_AF-A0A7C4TKN7-F1
#
_entry.id   AF-A0A7C4TKN7-F1
#
_cell.length_a   1.000
_cell.length_b   1.000
_cell.length_c   1.000
_cell.angle_alpha   90.00
_cell.angle_beta   90.00
_cell.angle_gamma   90.00
#
_symmetry.space_group_name_H-M   'P 1'
#
loop_
_entity.id
_entity.type
_entity.pdbx_description
1 polymer ?
#
loop_
_entity_poly.entity_id
_entity_poly.type
_entity_poly.pdbx_seq_one_letter_code
_entity_poly.pdbx_strand_id
1 'polypeptide(L)'
;SGGPVAEPTPVDVEQTLSLVANAPATAAPNSEVTVTIPAGTNDLPATAEGQTITQYSNLSTPYKVSGGTIVDGSVTGGATHSGDTITLATAGPVPPGSLPTPEVTFRVLAGAAGTNIVVTGGQVLVTAHLGGALTGASAATTCNVPASPPLATTSVVAPGAPVANDDTATTPQDNPVTINVLANDVANTERAIDVSTLRITVPTQSGALADPISGQIRYTPPIGFNGTDTFTYEVCSVADASGTPGPCDSAVVTVTVQAPVAAAATPTTAAPAAGQLPRTGETSGGLIAAGAFTMLAGVGIVLALRRKLERNWLVD
;
A
#
# COMPACT_ATOMS: atom_id res chain seq x y z
N SER A 1 -63.99 44.79 18.30
CA SER A 1 -63.59 43.48 18.85
C SER A 1 -62.73 42.76 17.82
N GLY A 2 -61.42 43.06 17.79
CA GLY A 2 -60.46 42.27 17.03
C GLY A 2 -60.07 41.07 17.87
N GLY A 3 -60.78 39.95 17.71
CA GLY A 3 -60.32 38.69 18.28
C GLY A 3 -59.01 38.27 17.60
N PRO A 4 -58.09 37.60 18.31
CA PRO A 4 -56.87 37.10 17.70
C PRO A 4 -57.25 36.18 16.53
N VAL A 5 -56.75 36.50 15.34
CA VAL A 5 -56.77 35.57 14.20
C VAL A 5 -55.98 34.36 14.67
N ALA A 6 -56.63 33.19 14.74
CA ALA A 6 -55.96 31.96 15.10
C ALA A 6 -54.77 31.77 14.16
N GLU A 7 -53.56 31.63 14.71
CA GLU A 7 -52.42 31.20 13.89
C GLU A 7 -52.77 29.85 13.26
N PRO A 8 -52.50 29.67 11.95
CA PRO A 8 -52.77 28.40 11.30
C PRO A 8 -51.97 27.31 12.01
N THR A 9 -52.68 26.30 12.53
CA THR A 9 -52.05 25.09 13.06
C THR A 9 -51.17 24.46 11.98
N PRO A 10 -49.92 24.09 12.28
CA PRO A 10 -49.07 23.36 11.35
C PRO A 10 -49.81 22.09 10.89
N VAL A 11 -49.87 21.88 9.58
CA VAL A 11 -50.45 20.67 9.00
C VAL A 11 -49.35 19.62 8.98
N ASP A 12 -49.48 18.51 9.69
CA ASP A 12 -48.51 17.42 9.62
C ASP A 12 -48.67 16.66 8.30
N VAL A 13 -47.61 16.64 7.50
CA VAL A 13 -47.53 15.99 6.20
C VAL A 13 -46.52 14.87 6.36
N GLU A 14 -47.00 13.64 6.48
CA GLU A 14 -46.14 12.46 6.45
C GLU A 14 -45.68 12.22 5.01
N GLN A 15 -44.37 12.26 4.78
CA GLN A 15 -43.75 11.84 3.52
C GLN A 15 -42.98 10.54 3.73
N THR A 16 -43.06 9.65 2.76
CA THR A 16 -42.21 8.46 2.70
C THR A 16 -41.08 8.74 1.72
N LEU A 17 -39.87 8.98 2.23
CA LEU A 17 -38.68 9.18 1.41
C LEU A 17 -37.90 7.87 1.26
N SER A 18 -37.16 7.74 0.16
CA SER A 18 -36.14 6.71 0.02
C SER A 18 -34.88 7.11 0.79
N LEU A 19 -34.38 6.25 1.68
CA LEU A 19 -33.48 6.61 2.79
C LEU A 19 -32.23 5.73 2.89
N VAL A 20 -31.56 5.50 1.77
CA VAL A 20 -30.31 4.71 1.76
C VAL A 20 -29.24 5.52 1.06
N ALA A 21 -28.01 5.44 1.57
CA ALA A 21 -26.82 5.92 0.87
C ALA A 21 -25.85 4.75 0.70
N ASN A 22 -25.20 4.69 -0.46
CA ASN A 22 -24.16 3.72 -0.77
C ASN A 22 -22.80 4.37 -0.54
N ALA A 23 -22.02 3.79 0.37
CA ALA A 23 -20.64 4.18 0.66
C ALA A 23 -19.83 2.91 0.99
N PRO A 24 -18.51 2.91 0.78
CA PRO A 24 -17.67 1.82 1.23
C PRO A 24 -17.75 1.65 2.75
N ALA A 25 -17.61 0.43 3.25
CA ALA A 25 -17.66 0.16 4.69
C ALA A 25 -16.45 0.74 5.46
N THR A 26 -15.30 0.84 4.78
CA THR A 26 -14.04 1.34 5.35
C THR A 26 -13.37 2.34 4.41
N ALA A 27 -12.59 3.26 4.97
CA ALA A 27 -11.76 4.21 4.24
C ALA A 27 -10.44 4.46 4.98
N ALA A 28 -9.40 4.80 4.24
CA ALA A 28 -8.14 5.26 4.83
C ALA A 28 -8.27 6.72 5.30
N PRO A 29 -7.48 7.18 6.29
CA PRO A 29 -7.47 8.57 6.69
C PRO A 29 -7.02 9.45 5.52
N ASN A 30 -7.58 10.66 5.43
CA ASN A 30 -7.28 11.63 4.37
C ASN A 30 -7.52 11.12 2.93
N SER A 31 -8.31 10.06 2.75
CA SER A 31 -8.71 9.58 1.44
C SER A 31 -10.08 10.11 1.04
N GLU A 32 -10.32 10.28 -0.26
CA GLU A 32 -11.66 10.65 -0.76
C GLU A 32 -12.55 9.41 -0.83
N VAL A 33 -13.73 9.51 -0.22
CA VAL A 33 -14.78 8.49 -0.21
C VAL A 33 -15.92 8.97 -1.10
N THR A 34 -16.26 8.19 -2.13
CA THR A 34 -17.45 8.45 -2.94
C THR A 34 -18.69 7.93 -2.23
N VAL A 35 -19.69 8.78 -2.08
CA VAL A 35 -21.00 8.44 -1.56
C VAL A 35 -22.05 8.69 -2.64
N THR A 36 -22.95 7.73 -2.82
CA THR A 36 -24.04 7.82 -3.78
C THR A 36 -25.38 7.62 -3.08
N ILE A 37 -26.26 8.61 -3.18
CA ILE A 37 -27.67 8.49 -2.82
C ILE A 37 -28.42 8.11 -4.10
N PRO A 38 -28.98 6.89 -4.19
CA PRO A 38 -29.61 6.39 -5.40
C PRO A 38 -30.83 7.23 -5.78
N ALA A 39 -31.13 7.25 -7.08
CA ALA A 39 -32.39 7.81 -7.57
C ALA A 39 -33.58 7.08 -6.92
N GLY A 40 -34.67 7.80 -6.74
CA GLY A 40 -35.84 7.31 -6.02
C GLY A 40 -37.10 8.05 -6.39
N THR A 41 -38.15 7.78 -5.63
CA THR A 41 -39.43 8.48 -5.74
C THR A 41 -39.97 8.73 -4.34
N ASN A 42 -40.37 9.97 -4.08
CA ASN A 42 -41.07 10.35 -2.87
C ASN A 42 -42.56 10.44 -3.16
N ASP A 43 -43.41 9.99 -2.25
CA ASP A 43 -44.85 10.18 -2.40
C ASP A 43 -45.29 11.45 -1.66
N LEU A 44 -45.85 12.40 -2.42
CA LEU A 44 -46.39 13.65 -1.88
C LEU A 44 -47.92 13.50 -1.71
N PRO A 45 -48.45 13.54 -0.47
CA PRO A 45 -49.86 13.24 -0.26
C PRO A 45 -50.78 14.27 -0.93
N ALA A 46 -51.96 13.82 -1.39
CA ALA A 46 -52.97 14.69 -1.99
C ALA A 46 -53.85 15.42 -0.95
N THR A 47 -53.78 14.98 0.32
CA THR A 47 -54.58 15.53 1.41
C THR A 47 -53.77 15.56 2.69
N ALA A 48 -54.02 16.55 3.55
CA ALA A 48 -53.53 16.55 4.93
C ALA A 48 -54.58 17.19 5.85
N GLU A 49 -54.79 16.58 7.02
CA GLU A 49 -55.85 16.99 7.98
C GLU A 49 -57.24 17.18 7.33
N GLY A 50 -57.58 16.33 6.35
CA GLY A 50 -58.86 16.38 5.63
C GLY A 50 -59.00 17.51 4.61
N GLN A 51 -57.95 18.33 4.38
CA GLN A 51 -57.92 19.36 3.34
C GLN A 51 -57.19 18.86 2.09
N THR A 52 -57.65 19.27 0.91
CA THR A 52 -57.00 18.95 -0.36
C THR A 52 -55.76 19.82 -0.54
N ILE A 53 -54.64 19.20 -0.91
CA ILE A 53 -53.42 19.92 -1.29
C ILE A 53 -53.44 20.13 -2.81
N THR A 54 -53.27 21.37 -3.25
CA THR A 54 -53.30 21.73 -4.68
C THR A 54 -51.91 21.73 -5.32
N GLN A 55 -50.89 22.11 -4.54
CA GLN A 55 -49.49 22.14 -4.97
C GLN A 55 -48.55 22.22 -3.76
N TYR A 56 -47.29 21.91 -4.00
CA TYR A 56 -46.17 22.06 -3.08
C TYR A 56 -45.14 23.05 -3.64
N SER A 57 -44.47 23.77 -2.76
CA SER A 57 -43.34 24.64 -3.09
C SER A 57 -42.24 24.54 -2.04
N ASN A 58 -41.03 25.03 -2.35
CA ASN A 58 -39.88 25.06 -1.45
C ASN A 58 -39.49 23.67 -0.90
N LEU A 59 -39.59 22.61 -1.71
CA LEU A 59 -39.15 21.27 -1.30
C LEU A 59 -37.64 21.27 -1.17
N SER A 60 -37.16 20.94 0.03
CA SER A 60 -35.74 20.87 0.36
C SER A 60 -35.47 19.63 1.18
N THR A 61 -34.59 18.76 0.69
CA THR A 61 -34.16 17.53 1.36
C THR A 61 -32.68 17.67 1.75
N PRO A 62 -32.39 17.94 3.04
CA PRO A 62 -31.01 18.00 3.51
C PRO A 62 -30.47 16.61 3.87
N TYR A 63 -29.23 16.35 3.49
CA TYR A 63 -28.40 15.25 3.98
C TYR A 63 -27.23 15.84 4.75
N LYS A 64 -26.94 15.31 5.93
CA LYS A 64 -25.82 15.74 6.78
C LYS A 64 -24.71 14.71 6.73
N VAL A 65 -23.50 15.19 6.48
CA VAL A 65 -22.26 14.44 6.60
C VAL A 65 -21.62 14.78 7.94
N SER A 66 -20.94 13.83 8.56
CA SER A 66 -20.10 14.06 9.75
C SER A 66 -18.90 13.13 9.70
N GLY A 67 -17.83 13.47 10.42
CA GLY A 67 -16.58 12.67 10.44
C GLY A 67 -15.71 12.78 9.19
N GLY A 68 -16.02 13.72 8.30
CA GLY A 68 -15.24 14.06 7.12
C GLY A 68 -15.71 15.38 6.53
N THR A 69 -14.99 15.88 5.53
CA THR A 69 -15.28 17.16 4.86
C THR A 69 -15.76 16.89 3.44
N ILE A 70 -16.87 17.49 3.02
CA ILE A 70 -17.34 17.36 1.63
C ILE A 70 -16.32 18.04 0.70
N VAL A 71 -15.94 17.35 -0.38
CA VAL A 71 -15.01 17.89 -1.37
C VAL A 71 -15.74 18.90 -2.26
N ASP A 72 -15.25 20.14 -2.29
CA ASP A 72 -15.84 21.22 -3.08
C ASP A 72 -15.95 20.84 -4.57
N GLY A 73 -17.11 21.12 -5.16
CA GLY A 73 -17.39 20.80 -6.57
C GLY A 73 -17.58 19.31 -6.88
N SER A 74 -17.58 18.42 -5.87
CA SER A 74 -17.82 16.99 -6.08
C SER A 74 -19.29 16.60 -6.19
N VAL A 75 -20.20 17.46 -5.72
CA VAL A 75 -21.64 17.18 -5.62
C VAL A 75 -22.31 17.23 -6.98
N THR A 76 -23.09 16.21 -7.31
CA THR A 76 -23.85 16.08 -8.57
C THR A 76 -25.35 15.91 -8.32
N GLY A 77 -26.14 15.63 -9.37
CA GLY A 77 -27.58 15.35 -9.22
C GLY A 77 -28.46 16.58 -8.97
N GLY A 78 -27.95 17.78 -9.28
CA GLY A 78 -28.66 19.04 -9.01
C GLY A 78 -28.71 19.44 -7.53
N ALA A 79 -28.04 18.68 -6.66
CA ALA A 79 -27.85 19.05 -5.27
C ALA A 79 -26.75 20.11 -5.13
N THR A 80 -26.79 20.84 -4.02
CA THR A 80 -25.76 21.80 -3.61
C THR A 80 -25.26 21.44 -2.22
N HIS A 81 -24.11 21.95 -1.79
CA HIS A 81 -23.68 21.81 -0.39
C HIS A 81 -23.26 23.14 0.23
N SER A 82 -23.38 23.20 1.54
CA SER A 82 -22.87 24.28 2.38
C SER A 82 -22.38 23.68 3.70
N GLY A 83 -21.08 23.83 3.98
CA GLY A 83 -20.42 23.09 5.05
C GLY A 83 -20.67 21.59 4.88
N ASP A 84 -21.19 20.95 5.93
CA ASP A 84 -21.44 19.51 5.98
C ASP A 84 -22.85 19.09 5.53
N THR A 85 -23.64 20.03 4.99
CA THR A 85 -25.02 19.77 4.56
C THR A 85 -25.13 19.80 3.04
N ILE A 86 -25.63 18.70 2.47
CA ILE A 86 -26.02 18.59 1.07
C ILE A 86 -27.52 18.84 0.98
N THR A 87 -27.96 19.67 0.05
CA THR A 87 -29.37 20.02 -0.12
C THR A 87 -29.81 19.71 -1.54
N LEU A 88 -30.80 18.82 -1.66
CA LEU A 88 -31.54 18.61 -2.89
C LEU A 88 -32.81 19.46 -2.85
N ALA A 89 -32.90 20.44 -3.74
CA ALA A 89 -34.04 21.35 -3.82
C ALA A 89 -34.82 21.10 -5.11
N THR A 90 -36.15 21.07 -5.03
CA THR A 90 -37.03 21.03 -6.19
C THR A 90 -37.81 22.33 -6.26
N ALA A 91 -37.53 23.13 -7.29
CA ALA A 91 -38.30 24.33 -7.58
C ALA A 91 -39.69 23.93 -8.08
N GLY A 92 -40.72 24.40 -7.39
CA GLY A 92 -42.14 24.14 -7.65
C GLY A 92 -42.91 25.44 -7.89
N PRO A 93 -44.13 25.34 -8.43
CA PRO A 93 -45.17 24.44 -7.92
C PRO A 93 -45.06 22.99 -8.40
N VAL A 94 -45.15 22.04 -7.46
CA VAL A 94 -45.16 20.58 -7.68
C VAL A 94 -46.53 20.04 -7.30
N PRO A 95 -47.25 19.29 -8.16
CA PRO A 95 -48.52 18.69 -7.79
C PRO A 95 -48.34 17.53 -6.78
N PRO A 96 -49.38 17.15 -6.03
CA PRO A 96 -49.36 15.91 -5.26
C PRO A 96 -49.13 14.65 -6.13
N GLY A 97 -48.65 13.59 -5.49
CA GLY A 97 -48.31 12.30 -6.10
C GLY A 97 -46.80 12.02 -6.10
N SER A 98 -46.37 11.13 -6.98
CA SER A 98 -44.99 10.67 -7.03
C SER A 98 -44.03 11.74 -7.56
N LEU A 99 -43.09 12.17 -6.72
CA LEU A 99 -41.99 13.05 -7.08
C LEU A 99 -40.71 12.22 -7.31
N PRO A 100 -40.20 12.11 -8.56
CA PRO A 100 -38.93 11.47 -8.80
C PRO A 100 -37.77 12.30 -8.24
N THR A 101 -36.81 11.64 -7.59
CA THR A 101 -35.57 12.24 -7.12
C THR A 101 -34.40 11.73 -7.95
N PRO A 102 -33.50 12.62 -8.41
CA PRO A 102 -32.30 12.19 -9.13
C PRO A 102 -31.34 11.45 -8.19
N GLU A 103 -30.41 10.71 -8.79
CA GLU A 103 -29.24 10.21 -8.08
C GLU A 103 -28.33 11.39 -7.70
N VAL A 104 -27.83 11.39 -6.47
CA VAL A 104 -26.88 12.40 -5.96
C VAL A 104 -25.58 11.69 -5.61
N THR A 105 -24.48 12.09 -6.24
CA THR A 105 -23.14 11.59 -5.90
C THR A 105 -22.28 12.73 -5.38
N PHE A 106 -21.45 12.46 -4.38
CA PHE A 106 -20.50 13.41 -3.81
C PHE A 106 -19.27 12.68 -3.26
N ARG A 107 -18.18 13.42 -3.02
CA ARG A 107 -16.99 12.89 -2.38
C ARG A 107 -16.78 13.53 -1.01
N VAL A 108 -16.32 12.73 -0.05
CA VAL A 108 -16.01 13.15 1.32
C VAL A 108 -14.54 12.84 1.59
N LEU A 109 -13.76 13.83 1.98
CA LEU A 109 -12.42 13.63 2.51
C LEU A 109 -12.53 13.04 3.92
N ALA A 110 -12.05 11.82 4.10
CA ALA A 110 -12.07 11.11 5.36
C ALA A 110 -11.24 11.84 6.44
N GLY A 111 -11.75 11.88 7.67
CA GLY A 111 -11.04 12.41 8.82
C GLY A 111 -9.90 11.52 9.32
N ALA A 112 -9.57 11.65 10.61
CA ALA A 112 -8.55 10.84 11.26
C ALA A 112 -8.97 9.37 11.43
N ALA A 113 -7.99 8.47 11.56
CA ALA A 113 -8.25 7.08 11.91
C ALA A 113 -9.02 6.94 13.23
N GLY A 114 -9.90 5.94 13.32
CA GLY A 114 -10.79 5.70 14.45
C GLY A 114 -12.06 6.55 14.45
N THR A 115 -12.24 7.43 13.45
CA THR A 115 -13.49 8.16 13.24
C THR A 115 -14.40 7.43 12.26
N ASN A 116 -15.68 7.83 12.20
CA ASN A 116 -16.62 7.31 11.21
C ASN A 116 -17.15 8.47 10.37
N ILE A 117 -17.15 8.31 9.05
CA ILE A 117 -17.97 9.15 8.18
C ILE A 117 -19.41 8.65 8.32
N VAL A 118 -20.32 9.52 8.74
CA VAL A 118 -21.73 9.17 8.90
C VAL A 118 -22.57 10.09 8.03
N VAL A 119 -23.43 9.49 7.20
CA VAL A 119 -24.39 10.20 6.37
C VAL A 119 -25.78 10.00 6.96
N THR A 120 -26.47 11.10 7.26
CA THR A 120 -27.81 11.09 7.85
C THR A 120 -28.77 11.93 7.03
N GLY A 121 -30.05 11.55 7.04
CA GLY A 121 -31.12 12.41 6.55
C GLY A 121 -31.39 13.53 7.56
N GLY A 122 -31.59 14.76 7.08
CA GLY A 122 -32.09 15.87 7.87
C GLY A 122 -33.59 16.10 7.65
N GLN A 123 -34.15 17.06 8.37
CA GLN A 123 -35.58 17.39 8.27
C GLN A 123 -35.92 17.95 6.88
N VAL A 124 -36.89 17.34 6.19
CA VAL A 124 -37.39 17.87 4.92
C VAL A 124 -38.25 19.09 5.20
N LEU A 125 -37.97 20.17 4.47
CA LEU A 125 -38.80 21.36 4.48
C LEU A 125 -39.64 21.39 3.20
N VAL A 126 -40.94 21.65 3.36
CA VAL A 126 -41.87 21.80 2.25
C VAL A 126 -42.99 22.78 2.62
N THR A 127 -43.52 23.49 1.63
CA THR A 127 -44.74 24.30 1.79
C THR A 127 -45.87 23.65 1.01
N ALA A 128 -46.95 23.29 1.69
CA ALA A 128 -48.18 22.79 1.07
C ALA A 128 -49.18 23.93 0.87
N HIS A 129 -49.81 24.00 -0.31
CA HIS A 129 -50.86 24.95 -0.63
C HIS A 129 -52.21 24.25 -0.61
N LEU A 130 -53.12 24.73 0.24
CA LEU A 130 -54.41 24.07 0.49
C LEU A 130 -55.50 24.60 -0.46
N GLY A 131 -56.39 23.70 -0.89
CA GLY A 131 -57.60 24.00 -1.65
C GLY A 131 -58.85 23.90 -0.77
N GLY A 132 -59.69 24.94 -0.75
CA GLY A 132 -60.92 24.97 0.04
C GLY A 132 -61.37 26.40 0.41
N ALA A 133 -62.37 26.53 1.30
CA ALA A 133 -62.97 27.80 1.73
C ALA A 133 -62.01 28.82 2.39
N LEU A 134 -60.75 28.42 2.61
CA LEU A 134 -59.63 29.28 3.00
C LEU A 134 -58.70 29.48 1.79
N THR A 135 -59.23 30.03 0.70
CA THR A 135 -58.45 30.32 -0.52
C THR A 135 -57.24 31.19 -0.19
N GLY A 136 -56.03 30.65 -0.35
CA GLY A 136 -54.77 31.35 -0.10
C GLY A 136 -54.03 30.95 1.19
N ALA A 137 -54.50 29.95 1.94
CA ALA A 137 -53.76 29.41 3.07
C ALA A 137 -52.62 28.50 2.60
N SER A 138 -51.38 28.82 3.00
CA SER A 138 -50.20 27.97 2.86
C SER A 138 -49.72 27.54 4.24
N ALA A 139 -49.46 26.25 4.42
CA ALA A 139 -48.84 25.73 5.64
C ALA A 139 -47.41 25.30 5.30
N ALA A 140 -46.44 25.83 6.05
CA ALA A 140 -45.09 25.30 6.05
C ALA A 140 -45.09 24.06 6.95
N THR A 141 -44.72 22.92 6.37
CA THR A 141 -44.64 21.66 7.08
C THR A 141 -43.23 21.14 7.02
N THR A 142 -42.77 20.61 8.14
CA THR A 142 -41.52 19.86 8.21
C THR A 142 -41.84 18.37 8.29
N CYS A 143 -41.37 17.60 7.33
CA CYS A 143 -41.40 16.14 7.46
C CYS A 143 -40.10 15.69 8.11
N ASN A 144 -40.19 15.02 9.26
CA ASN A 144 -39.02 14.43 9.87
C ASN A 144 -38.61 13.21 9.04
N VAL A 145 -37.50 13.34 8.33
CA VAL A 145 -36.74 12.17 7.94
C VAL A 145 -36.18 11.59 9.22
N PRO A 146 -36.54 10.35 9.62
CA PRO A 146 -35.98 9.77 10.82
C PRO A 146 -34.46 9.72 10.65
N ALA A 147 -33.74 10.50 11.46
CA ALA A 147 -32.28 10.58 11.46
C ALA A 147 -31.61 9.27 11.95
N SER A 148 -32.39 8.23 12.22
CA SER A 148 -31.96 6.96 12.78
C SER A 148 -32.73 5.81 12.16
N PRO A 149 -32.07 4.80 11.57
CA PRO A 149 -30.60 4.64 11.48
C PRO A 149 -29.94 5.57 10.45
N PRO A 150 -28.60 5.76 10.52
CA PRO A 150 -27.86 6.51 9.48
C PRO A 150 -28.05 5.86 8.10
N LEU A 151 -28.00 6.69 7.06
CA LEU A 151 -28.17 6.26 5.67
C LEU A 151 -26.95 5.48 5.16
N ALA A 152 -25.76 5.87 5.63
CA ALA A 152 -24.49 5.16 5.42
C ALA A 152 -23.53 5.44 6.57
N THR A 153 -22.61 4.50 6.81
CA THR A 153 -21.49 4.69 7.73
C THR A 153 -20.24 4.06 7.13
N THR A 154 -19.16 4.83 7.08
CA THR A 154 -17.83 4.39 6.64
C THR A 154 -16.86 4.55 7.80
N SER A 155 -16.23 3.45 8.23
CA SER A 155 -15.22 3.50 9.30
C SER A 155 -13.88 3.96 8.74
N VAL A 156 -13.25 4.94 9.37
CA VAL A 156 -11.92 5.41 8.97
C VAL A 156 -10.88 4.59 9.74
N VAL A 157 -10.13 3.74 9.05
CA VAL A 157 -9.19 2.80 9.66
C VAL A 157 -7.77 3.19 9.27
N ALA A 158 -6.87 3.28 10.24
CA ALA A 158 -5.46 3.53 9.97
C ALA A 158 -4.87 2.37 9.17
N PRO A 159 -4.02 2.63 8.16
CA PRO A 159 -3.30 1.57 7.47
C PRO A 159 -2.51 0.73 8.48
N GLY A 160 -2.53 -0.59 8.33
CA GLY A 160 -1.58 -1.47 9.02
C GLY A 160 -0.14 -1.25 8.53
N ALA A 161 0.85 -1.74 9.29
CA ALA A 161 2.21 -1.98 8.80
C ALA A 161 2.22 -3.24 7.91
N PRO A 162 3.17 -3.38 6.96
CA PRO A 162 3.40 -4.68 6.34
C PRO A 162 3.80 -5.71 7.40
N VAL A 163 3.72 -6.99 7.08
CA VAL A 163 4.28 -8.06 7.91
C VAL A 163 5.64 -8.41 7.33
N ALA A 164 6.70 -7.97 8.00
CA ALA A 164 8.07 -8.30 7.66
C ALA A 164 8.45 -9.65 8.31
N ASN A 165 8.92 -10.61 7.53
CA ASN A 165 9.24 -11.95 8.00
C ASN A 165 10.75 -12.18 7.98
N ASP A 166 11.29 -12.77 9.06
CA ASP A 166 12.73 -13.04 9.17
C ASP A 166 13.28 -13.84 7.99
N ASP A 167 14.50 -13.48 7.58
CA ASP A 167 15.19 -14.06 6.44
C ASP A 167 16.40 -14.90 6.86
N THR A 168 16.73 -15.87 6.02
CA THR A 168 17.98 -16.63 6.15
C THR A 168 18.72 -16.75 4.83
N ALA A 169 20.05 -16.69 4.89
CA ALA A 169 20.90 -16.90 3.73
C ALA A 169 22.19 -17.64 4.11
N THR A 170 22.80 -18.31 3.13
CA THR A 170 24.10 -18.97 3.29
C THR A 170 25.03 -18.54 2.18
N THR A 171 26.30 -18.31 2.49
CA THR A 171 27.32 -17.98 1.49
C THR A 171 28.66 -18.59 1.86
N PRO A 172 29.51 -18.99 0.89
CA PRO A 172 30.90 -19.30 1.18
C PRO A 172 31.64 -18.10 1.76
N GLN A 173 32.67 -18.37 2.56
CA GLN A 173 33.62 -17.36 3.02
C GLN A 173 34.12 -16.50 1.84
N ASP A 174 34.31 -15.20 2.11
CA ASP A 174 34.77 -14.18 1.16
C ASP A 174 33.87 -13.95 -0.07
N ASN A 175 32.71 -14.59 -0.14
CA ASN A 175 31.78 -14.46 -1.27
C ASN A 175 30.53 -13.66 -0.87
N PRO A 176 30.24 -12.54 -1.55
CA PRO A 176 29.00 -11.80 -1.36
C PRO A 176 27.77 -12.62 -1.72
N VAL A 177 26.64 -12.33 -1.07
CA VAL A 177 25.33 -12.90 -1.40
C VAL A 177 24.29 -11.78 -1.51
N THR A 178 23.34 -11.97 -2.41
CA THR A 178 22.18 -11.08 -2.56
C THR A 178 20.95 -11.81 -2.03
N ILE A 179 20.19 -11.15 -1.16
CA ILE A 179 19.06 -11.70 -0.42
C ILE A 179 17.81 -10.91 -0.83
N ASN A 180 16.77 -11.60 -1.30
CA ASN A 180 15.48 -10.98 -1.57
C ASN A 180 14.62 -11.02 -0.31
N VAL A 181 14.77 -9.99 0.53
CA VAL A 181 14.13 -9.87 1.84
C VAL A 181 12.62 -9.61 1.75
N LEU A 182 12.13 -9.15 0.60
CA LEU A 182 10.70 -8.91 0.41
C LEU A 182 9.94 -10.14 -0.13
N ALA A 183 10.62 -11.28 -0.35
CA ALA A 183 10.02 -12.45 -0.99
C ALA A 183 8.96 -13.15 -0.14
N ASN A 184 9.14 -13.12 1.18
CA ASN A 184 8.27 -13.68 2.21
C ASN A 184 7.45 -12.61 2.95
N ASP A 185 7.66 -11.33 2.68
CA ASP A 185 6.92 -10.22 3.28
C ASP A 185 5.52 -10.09 2.69
N VAL A 186 4.56 -9.68 3.52
CA VAL A 186 3.15 -9.59 3.12
C VAL A 186 2.61 -8.20 3.41
N ALA A 187 2.00 -7.58 2.39
CA ALA A 187 1.24 -6.36 2.59
C ALA A 187 0.03 -6.61 3.50
N ASN A 188 -0.31 -5.65 4.36
CA ASN A 188 -1.64 -5.66 4.95
C ASN A 188 -2.70 -5.30 3.89
N THR A 189 -3.96 -5.60 4.20
CA THR A 189 -5.08 -5.46 3.25
C THR A 189 -5.37 -4.03 2.82
N GLU A 190 -4.78 -3.02 3.44
CA GLU A 190 -5.12 -1.61 3.22
C GLU A 190 -4.11 -0.92 2.30
N ARG A 191 -2.83 -1.35 2.30
CA ARG A 191 -1.76 -0.74 1.49
C ARG A 191 -0.65 -1.72 1.10
N ALA A 192 -0.17 -1.58 -0.13
CA ALA A 192 0.98 -2.31 -0.63
C ALA A 192 2.28 -1.92 0.09
N ILE A 193 3.26 -2.83 0.07
CA ILE A 193 4.64 -2.56 0.50
C ILE A 193 5.28 -1.54 -0.44
N ASP A 194 5.96 -0.54 0.11
CA ASP A 194 6.76 0.43 -0.62
C ASP A 194 8.23 0.02 -0.62
N VAL A 195 8.68 -0.60 -1.71
CA VAL A 195 10.07 -1.09 -1.88
C VAL A 195 11.08 0.04 -1.71
N SER A 196 10.72 1.28 -2.07
CA SER A 196 11.63 2.42 -1.97
C SER A 196 12.00 2.79 -0.53
N THR A 197 11.24 2.29 0.45
CA THR A 197 11.46 2.53 1.88
C THR A 197 12.40 1.52 2.52
N LEU A 198 12.78 0.46 1.79
CA LEU A 198 13.65 -0.60 2.28
C LEU A 198 14.99 -0.01 2.74
N ARG A 199 15.28 -0.20 4.03
CA ARG A 199 16.53 0.28 4.65
C ARG A 199 17.01 -0.67 5.73
N ILE A 200 18.31 -0.63 6.00
CA ILE A 200 18.91 -1.32 7.15
C ILE A 200 18.81 -0.41 8.37
N THR A 201 18.22 -0.90 9.46
CA THR A 201 18.03 -0.14 10.70
C THR A 201 19.02 -0.53 11.79
N VAL A 202 19.35 -1.82 11.86
CA VAL A 202 20.41 -2.33 12.72
C VAL A 202 21.49 -2.91 11.82
N PRO A 203 22.59 -2.17 11.57
CA PRO A 203 23.65 -2.67 10.72
C PRO A 203 24.39 -3.81 11.42
N THR A 204 24.93 -4.71 10.61
CA THR A 204 25.96 -5.64 11.05
C THR A 204 27.35 -4.96 11.03
N GLN A 205 28.31 -5.51 11.77
CA GLN A 205 29.73 -5.19 11.61
C GLN A 205 30.27 -5.58 10.22
N SER A 206 29.64 -6.56 9.57
CA SER A 206 29.87 -6.92 8.18
C SER A 206 29.15 -5.95 7.25
N GLY A 207 29.62 -5.77 6.01
CA GLY A 207 28.99 -4.84 5.08
C GLY A 207 27.64 -5.38 4.58
N ALA A 208 26.53 -4.70 4.90
CA ALA A 208 25.22 -4.94 4.30
C ALA A 208 24.72 -3.66 3.61
N LEU A 209 24.22 -3.79 2.38
CA LEU A 209 23.73 -2.68 1.56
C LEU A 209 22.35 -3.02 0.99
N ALA A 210 21.35 -2.20 1.34
CA ALA A 210 20.00 -2.31 0.78
C ALA A 210 19.93 -1.68 -0.62
N ASP A 211 19.20 -2.35 -1.51
CA ASP A 211 18.79 -1.85 -2.82
C ASP A 211 17.27 -1.58 -2.81
N PRO A 212 16.85 -0.33 -2.57
CA PRO A 212 15.44 0.06 -2.50
C PRO A 212 14.75 0.09 -3.87
N ILE A 213 15.44 -0.28 -4.95
CA ILE A 213 14.83 -0.43 -6.28
C ILE A 213 14.44 -1.89 -6.51
N SER A 214 15.34 -2.83 -6.20
CA SER A 214 15.11 -4.25 -6.45
C SER A 214 14.47 -5.00 -5.28
N GLY A 215 14.42 -4.39 -4.08
CA GLY A 215 13.91 -5.04 -2.87
C GLY A 215 14.89 -6.05 -2.27
N GLN A 216 16.16 -5.95 -2.62
CA GLN A 216 17.20 -6.90 -2.23
C GLN A 216 18.24 -6.26 -1.33
N ILE A 217 18.91 -7.08 -0.51
CA ILE A 217 20.05 -6.67 0.30
C ILE A 217 21.28 -7.45 -0.15
N ARG A 218 22.37 -6.74 -0.45
CA ARG A 218 23.67 -7.32 -0.74
C ARG A 218 24.50 -7.38 0.53
N TYR A 219 24.79 -8.58 0.98
CA TYR A 219 25.68 -8.86 2.11
C TYR A 219 27.07 -9.25 1.63
N THR A 220 28.11 -8.62 2.17
CA THR A 220 29.51 -8.93 1.89
C THR A 220 30.22 -9.31 3.19
N PRO A 221 30.57 -10.59 3.39
CA PRO A 221 31.33 -11.02 4.56
C PRO A 221 32.68 -10.29 4.63
N PRO A 222 33.19 -9.96 5.83
CA PRO A 222 34.58 -9.56 6.02
C PRO A 222 35.53 -10.67 5.54
N ILE A 223 36.71 -10.28 5.05
CA ILE A 223 37.70 -11.25 4.59
C ILE A 223 38.10 -12.19 5.73
N GLY A 224 38.04 -13.50 5.49
CA GLY A 224 38.36 -14.52 6.47
C GLY A 224 37.29 -14.76 7.53
N PHE A 225 36.12 -14.10 7.46
CA PHE A 225 35.03 -14.36 8.38
C PHE A 225 34.35 -15.70 8.09
N ASN A 226 34.00 -16.43 9.15
CA ASN A 226 33.14 -17.61 9.09
C ASN A 226 32.28 -17.66 10.37
N GLY A 227 31.06 -18.16 10.25
CA GLY A 227 30.08 -18.15 11.34
C GLY A 227 28.78 -17.48 10.95
N THR A 228 27.98 -17.13 11.95
CA THR A 228 26.67 -16.50 11.75
C THR A 228 26.76 -15.00 11.99
N ASP A 229 26.07 -14.24 11.17
CA ASP A 229 25.93 -12.80 11.29
C ASP A 229 24.47 -12.38 11.11
N THR A 230 24.10 -11.25 11.71
CA THR A 230 22.70 -10.78 11.75
C THR A 230 22.60 -9.28 11.56
N PHE A 231 21.60 -8.84 10.82
CA PHE A 231 21.21 -7.43 10.70
C PHE A 231 19.69 -7.31 10.60
N THR A 232 19.16 -6.11 10.83
CA THR A 232 17.73 -5.83 10.76
C THR A 232 17.45 -4.87 9.62
N TYR A 233 16.45 -5.18 8.81
CA TYR A 233 15.89 -4.26 7.84
C TYR A 233 14.51 -3.78 8.28
N GLU A 234 14.08 -2.67 7.69
CA GLU A 234 12.76 -2.10 7.86
C GLU A 234 12.18 -1.77 6.49
N VAL A 235 10.88 -2.01 6.34
CA VAL A 235 10.10 -1.65 5.16
C VAL A 235 8.74 -1.12 5.58
N CYS A 236 8.22 -0.16 4.81
CA CYS A 236 6.97 0.53 5.10
C CYS A 236 5.91 0.25 4.04
N SER A 237 4.64 0.48 4.36
CA SER A 237 3.60 0.54 3.34
C SER A 237 3.68 1.85 2.56
N VAL A 238 3.05 1.90 1.39
CA VAL A 238 2.95 3.13 0.58
C VAL A 238 2.34 4.30 1.36
N ALA A 239 2.84 5.51 1.05
CA ALA A 239 2.30 6.75 1.59
C ALA A 239 0.83 6.95 1.21
N ASP A 240 0.12 7.75 2.00
CA ASP A 240 -1.27 8.10 1.69
C ASP A 240 -1.36 9.16 0.58
N ALA A 241 -2.58 9.47 0.13
CA ALA A 241 -2.81 10.49 -0.89
C ALA A 241 -2.34 11.91 -0.48
N SER A 242 -2.17 12.15 0.83
CA SER A 242 -1.63 13.41 1.37
C SER A 242 -0.10 13.40 1.48
N GLY A 243 0.56 12.28 1.15
CA GLY A 243 2.01 12.11 1.27
C GLY A 243 2.47 11.71 2.68
N THR A 244 1.56 11.36 3.59
CA THR A 244 1.92 10.85 4.91
C THR A 244 2.55 9.46 4.76
N PRO A 245 3.78 9.23 5.26
CA PRO A 245 4.43 7.92 5.18
C PRO A 245 3.57 6.81 5.78
N GLY A 246 3.58 5.64 5.13
CA GLY A 246 2.93 4.46 5.69
C GLY A 246 3.68 3.94 6.92
N PRO A 247 2.99 3.21 7.82
CA PRO A 247 3.64 2.50 8.92
C PRO A 247 4.62 1.45 8.40
N CYS A 248 5.60 1.13 9.24
CA CYS A 248 6.71 0.25 8.93
C CYS A 248 6.75 -0.96 9.86
N ASP A 249 7.35 -2.04 9.38
CA ASP A 249 7.69 -3.22 10.16
C ASP A 249 9.14 -3.62 9.89
N SER A 250 9.74 -4.40 10.78
CA SER A 250 11.15 -4.79 10.72
C SER A 250 11.34 -6.29 10.91
N ALA A 251 12.31 -6.86 10.20
CA ALA A 251 12.67 -8.26 10.31
C ALA A 251 14.18 -8.48 10.34
N VAL A 252 14.59 -9.60 10.94
CA VAL A 252 15.98 -10.00 11.12
C VAL A 252 16.42 -10.87 9.95
N VAL A 253 17.56 -10.52 9.37
CA VAL A 253 18.25 -11.37 8.40
C VAL A 253 19.39 -12.10 9.09
N THR A 254 19.40 -13.43 9.01
CA THR A 254 20.48 -14.28 9.52
C THR A 254 21.29 -14.87 8.38
N VAL A 255 22.58 -14.53 8.31
CA VAL A 255 23.49 -15.03 7.27
C VAL A 255 24.49 -16.01 7.88
N THR A 256 24.59 -17.21 7.32
CA THR A 256 25.61 -18.19 7.71
C THR A 256 26.73 -18.23 6.67
N VAL A 257 27.94 -17.85 7.09
CA VAL A 257 29.15 -17.83 6.27
C VAL A 257 29.95 -19.12 6.49
N GLN A 258 30.07 -19.92 5.45
CA GLN A 258 30.68 -21.25 5.51
C GLN A 258 32.18 -21.17 5.23
N ALA A 259 32.99 -21.74 6.12
CA ALA A 259 34.42 -21.88 5.89
C ALA A 259 34.70 -22.74 4.63
N PRO A 260 35.81 -22.50 3.91
CA PRO A 260 36.23 -23.35 2.82
C PRO A 260 36.32 -24.79 3.31
N VAL A 261 35.73 -25.73 2.56
CA VAL A 261 35.90 -27.15 2.87
C VAL A 261 37.39 -27.43 2.74
N ALA A 262 38.05 -27.77 3.86
CA ALA A 262 39.45 -28.14 3.84
C ALA A 262 39.62 -29.23 2.79
N ALA A 263 40.38 -28.95 1.73
CA ALA A 263 40.72 -29.97 0.75
C ALA A 263 41.30 -31.13 1.54
N ALA A 264 40.65 -32.29 1.49
CA ALA A 264 41.15 -33.49 2.12
C ALA A 264 42.60 -33.63 1.67
N ALA A 265 43.54 -33.50 2.60
CA ALA A 265 44.94 -33.60 2.28
C ALA A 265 45.13 -34.94 1.57
N THR A 266 45.44 -34.91 0.28
CA THR A 266 45.90 -36.12 -0.40
C THR A 266 47.11 -36.56 0.41
N PRO A 267 47.12 -37.79 0.97
CA PRO A 267 48.28 -38.25 1.71
C PRO A 267 49.44 -38.16 0.74
N THR A 268 50.35 -37.23 1.00
CA THR A 268 51.58 -37.11 0.22
C THR A 268 52.36 -38.35 0.58
N THR A 269 52.35 -39.35 -0.30
CA THR A 269 53.24 -40.51 -0.21
C THR A 269 54.65 -39.97 -0.04
N ALA A 270 55.23 -40.23 1.13
CA ALA A 270 56.59 -39.85 1.45
C ALA A 270 57.50 -40.30 0.30
N ALA A 271 58.28 -39.36 -0.25
CA ALA A 271 59.33 -39.69 -1.19
C ALA A 271 60.28 -40.71 -0.53
N PRO A 272 60.71 -41.77 -1.24
CA PRO A 272 61.61 -42.76 -0.65
C PRO A 272 62.91 -42.07 -0.23
N ALA A 273 63.42 -42.45 0.94
CA ALA A 273 64.69 -41.97 1.45
C ALA A 273 65.79 -42.12 0.38
N ALA A 274 66.55 -41.04 0.15
CA ALA A 274 67.67 -41.05 -0.77
C ALA A 274 68.69 -42.11 -0.32
N GLY A 275 68.72 -43.25 -1.01
CA GLY A 275 69.80 -44.20 -0.90
C GLY A 275 71.11 -43.53 -1.33
N GLN A 276 72.11 -43.58 -0.48
CA GLN A 276 73.47 -43.13 -0.77
C GLN A 276 73.98 -43.77 -2.07
N LEU A 277 74.35 -42.95 -3.05
CA LEU A 277 75.04 -43.39 -4.26
C LEU A 277 76.39 -44.03 -3.87
N PRO A 278 76.74 -45.22 -4.40
CA PRO A 278 78.05 -45.80 -4.13
C PRO A 278 79.13 -45.02 -4.89
N ARG A 279 80.22 -44.71 -4.18
CA ARG A 279 81.49 -44.29 -4.78
C ARG A 279 82.25 -45.52 -5.24
N THR A 280 82.56 -45.61 -6.52
CA THR A 280 83.81 -46.20 -7.05
C THR A 280 84.04 -45.68 -8.47
N GLY A 281 85.25 -45.22 -8.75
CA GLY A 281 85.72 -45.09 -10.13
C GLY A 281 86.14 -46.46 -10.67
N GLU A 282 86.04 -46.66 -11.98
CA GLU A 282 87.10 -47.15 -12.88
C GLU A 282 86.57 -47.34 -14.33
N THR A 283 87.40 -46.86 -15.26
CA THR A 283 87.67 -47.24 -16.67
C THR A 283 86.62 -47.89 -17.60
N SER A 284 86.42 -47.18 -18.73
CA SER A 284 86.38 -47.60 -20.16
C SER A 284 85.66 -48.87 -20.63
N GLY A 285 84.85 -48.71 -21.69
CA GLY A 285 84.55 -49.79 -22.65
C GLY A 285 83.24 -49.56 -23.38
N GLY A 286 83.30 -49.12 -24.65
CA GLY A 286 82.13 -49.04 -25.52
C GLY A 286 81.66 -50.41 -26.02
N LEU A 287 80.47 -50.45 -26.64
CA LEU A 287 80.14 -51.16 -27.90
C LEU A 287 78.60 -51.11 -28.13
N ILE A 288 78.10 -50.29 -29.06
CA ILE A 288 77.53 -50.53 -30.42
C ILE A 288 76.15 -51.21 -30.55
N ALA A 289 75.41 -50.67 -31.52
CA ALA A 289 74.44 -51.29 -32.44
C ALA A 289 72.97 -51.33 -31.96
N ALA A 290 71.95 -51.05 -32.77
CA ALA A 290 71.82 -50.67 -34.19
C ALA A 290 70.39 -50.14 -34.42
N GLY A 291 70.17 -49.33 -35.46
CA GLY A 291 68.82 -49.04 -35.98
C GLY A 291 68.65 -47.65 -36.57
N ALA A 292 69.22 -47.42 -37.76
CA ALA A 292 68.82 -46.32 -38.64
C ALA A 292 67.52 -46.68 -39.38
N PHE A 293 66.59 -45.73 -39.56
CA PHE A 293 66.16 -45.25 -40.89
C PHE A 293 65.14 -44.08 -40.79
N THR A 294 65.59 -42.92 -41.31
CA THR A 294 64.88 -41.89 -42.10
C THR A 294 63.63 -41.15 -41.60
N MET A 295 63.89 -39.89 -41.20
CA MET A 295 63.26 -38.61 -41.58
C MET A 295 62.01 -38.61 -42.49
N LEU A 296 60.95 -37.94 -42.02
CA LEU A 296 60.29 -36.86 -42.79
C LEU A 296 59.98 -35.68 -41.84
N ALA A 297 60.13 -34.48 -42.39
CA ALA A 297 60.28 -33.20 -41.69
C ALA A 297 59.03 -32.68 -40.95
N GLY A 298 59.25 -31.88 -39.91
CA GLY A 298 58.22 -31.09 -39.24
C GLY A 298 58.68 -30.44 -37.93
N VAL A 299 59.34 -29.30 -38.07
CA VAL A 299 59.69 -28.25 -37.06
C VAL A 299 58.62 -28.10 -35.95
N GLY A 300 58.88 -27.84 -34.66
CA GLY A 300 60.11 -27.44 -33.97
C GLY A 300 59.99 -27.66 -32.46
N ILE A 301 61.15 -27.77 -31.82
CA ILE A 301 61.36 -28.15 -30.43
C ILE A 301 61.17 -26.96 -29.48
N VAL A 302 60.44 -27.25 -28.41
CA VAL A 302 60.42 -26.55 -27.12
C VAL A 302 61.80 -26.70 -26.46
N LEU A 303 62.41 -25.63 -25.94
CA LEU A 303 63.14 -25.73 -24.67
C LEU A 303 63.28 -24.38 -23.96
N ALA A 304 62.82 -24.38 -22.71
CA ALA A 304 62.90 -23.34 -21.73
C ALA A 304 64.22 -23.38 -20.93
N LEU A 305 64.34 -22.42 -19.99
CA LEU A 305 65.24 -22.31 -18.82
C LEU A 305 66.53 -21.49 -19.07
N ARG A 306 67.04 -20.63 -18.18
CA ARG A 306 66.63 -20.15 -16.84
C ARG A 306 67.55 -18.99 -16.39
N ARG A 307 67.02 -18.12 -15.51
CA ARG A 307 67.63 -17.44 -14.32
C ARG A 307 68.91 -16.58 -14.45
N LYS A 308 68.84 -15.35 -13.92
CA LYS A 308 69.52 -14.86 -12.67
C LYS A 308 69.12 -13.38 -12.41
N LEU A 309 68.28 -13.07 -11.41
CA LEU A 309 68.59 -12.59 -10.05
C LEU A 309 69.56 -11.40 -9.92
N GLU A 310 68.99 -10.31 -9.37
CA GLU A 310 69.48 -9.41 -8.29
C GLU A 310 70.13 -8.04 -8.57
N ARG A 311 69.57 -7.07 -7.83
CA ARG A 311 70.12 -5.84 -7.23
C ARG A 311 70.34 -4.62 -8.13
N ASN A 312 69.62 -3.54 -7.82
CA ASN A 312 70.30 -2.33 -7.36
C ASN A 312 69.48 -1.60 -6.28
N TRP A 313 70.20 -1.13 -5.27
CA TRP A 313 69.77 -0.40 -4.10
C TRP A 313 69.91 1.13 -4.37
N LEU A 314 68.92 1.91 -3.90
CA LEU A 314 69.00 3.19 -3.13
C LEU A 314 69.40 4.57 -3.73
N VAL A 315 68.70 5.59 -3.18
CA VAL A 315 68.91 7.07 -3.09
C VAL A 315 68.59 7.87 -4.38
N ASP A 316 67.84 8.97 -4.42
CA ASP A 316 67.38 10.00 -3.45
C ASP A 316 65.85 10.12 -3.34
#